data_AF-A7RIT2-F1
#
_entry.id   AF-A7RIT2-F1
#
_cell.length_a   1.000
_cell.length_b   1.000
_cell.length_c   1.000
_cell.angle_alpha   90.00
_cell.angle_beta   90.00
_cell.angle_gamma   90.00
#
_symmetry.space_group_name_H-M   'P 1'
#
loop_
_entity.id
_entity.type
_entity.pdbx_description
1 polymer ?
#
loop_
_entity_poly.entity_id
_entity_poly.type
_entity_poly.pdbx_seq_one_letter_code
_entity_poly.pdbx_strand_id
1 'polypeptide(L)'
;MAVEACWSCMRRNFLLAHSLRKFTTPRTLSPIFLSRSSNNAVENVMAQETKPPSVSPEVAQILEDSRPKFINNNWHKPKISARRLAELRKAYIAQGFYWPKKPMIDRGLDKTPKGHKYEREKEERLAKIEENMNNMPRIIEEYRKKMIELRSKRKDERKASNLKAVEAKRMGIHPKDPRGLAAIGQGNKNKKKFQKKV
;
A
#
# COMPACT_ATOMS: atom_id res chain seq x y z
N MET A 1 -39.33 -28.60 -35.38
CA MET A 1 -38.20 -29.48 -35.10
C MET A 1 -36.92 -28.68 -35.24
N ALA A 2 -36.36 -28.21 -34.13
CA ALA A 2 -35.08 -27.51 -34.07
C ALA A 2 -34.36 -28.04 -32.84
N VAL A 3 -33.30 -28.81 -33.08
CA VAL A 3 -32.45 -29.42 -32.06
C VAL A 3 -31.22 -28.54 -31.96
N GLU A 4 -31.13 -27.72 -30.91
CA GLU A 4 -29.92 -26.94 -30.63
C GLU A 4 -28.89 -27.81 -29.92
N ALA A 5 -27.72 -27.87 -30.54
CA ALA A 5 -26.60 -28.72 -30.17
C ALA A 5 -25.85 -28.18 -28.95
N CYS A 6 -25.58 -29.11 -28.03
CA CYS A 6 -24.86 -28.95 -26.78
C CYS A 6 -23.36 -28.64 -26.99
N TRP A 7 -22.93 -27.43 -26.67
CA TRP A 7 -21.53 -26.96 -26.70
C TRP A 7 -20.70 -27.38 -25.47
N SER A 8 -20.88 -28.61 -24.97
CA SER A 8 -20.26 -29.11 -23.74
C SER A 8 -19.31 -30.30 -23.96
N CYS A 9 -18.38 -30.22 -24.92
CA CYS A 9 -17.35 -31.26 -25.04
C CYS A 9 -16.05 -30.79 -25.71
N MET A 10 -15.39 -29.78 -25.14
CA MET A 10 -13.95 -29.60 -25.36
C MET A 10 -13.25 -29.30 -24.03
N ARG A 11 -13.11 -30.32 -23.18
CA ARG A 11 -12.07 -30.33 -22.15
C ARG A 11 -10.91 -31.17 -22.66
N ARG A 12 -9.94 -30.46 -23.22
CA ARG A 12 -8.60 -30.96 -23.55
C ARG A 12 -7.93 -31.45 -22.28
N ASN A 13 -7.76 -32.77 -22.18
CA ASN A 13 -6.64 -33.38 -21.48
C ASN A 13 -5.39 -33.06 -22.30
N PHE A 14 -4.50 -32.20 -21.80
CA PHE A 14 -3.15 -32.11 -22.33
C PHE A 14 -2.22 -31.53 -21.26
N LEU A 15 -1.24 -32.36 -20.86
CA LEU A 15 0.08 -31.99 -20.33
C LEU A 15 0.12 -31.51 -18.86
N LEU A 16 1.13 -31.83 -18.04
CA LEU A 16 2.38 -32.56 -18.22
C LEU A 16 2.92 -32.87 -16.81
N ALA A 17 3.43 -34.09 -16.63
CA ALA A 17 4.31 -34.43 -15.54
C ALA A 17 5.63 -33.66 -15.69
N HIS A 18 6.00 -32.87 -14.68
CA HIS A 18 7.36 -32.39 -14.54
C HIS A 18 7.91 -32.76 -13.16
N SER A 19 8.65 -33.86 -13.19
CA SER A 19 9.61 -34.31 -12.20
C SER A 19 10.55 -33.16 -11.82
N LEU A 20 10.49 -32.68 -10.59
CA LEU A 20 11.55 -31.85 -10.04
C LEU A 20 12.67 -32.76 -9.53
N ARG A 21 13.63 -32.97 -10.42
CA ARG A 21 14.96 -33.53 -10.12
C ARG A 21 15.64 -32.63 -9.10
N LYS A 22 16.00 -33.23 -7.96
CA LYS A 22 16.89 -32.67 -6.95
C LYS A 22 18.30 -32.56 -7.56
N PHE A 23 18.71 -31.38 -7.99
CA PHE A 23 20.11 -31.09 -8.32
C PHE A 23 20.79 -30.55 -7.07
N THR A 24 21.33 -31.46 -6.26
CA THR A 24 22.34 -31.16 -5.25
C THR A 24 23.71 -31.32 -5.89
N THR A 25 24.41 -30.21 -6.14
CA THR A 25 25.85 -30.25 -6.43
C THR A 25 26.58 -29.43 -5.37
N PRO A 26 27.48 -30.03 -4.57
CA PRO A 26 28.36 -29.27 -3.69
C PRO A 26 29.44 -28.60 -4.55
N ARG A 27 29.39 -27.27 -4.63
CA ARG A 27 30.44 -26.48 -5.28
C ARG A 27 31.59 -26.31 -4.30
N THR A 28 32.58 -27.19 -4.38
CA THR A 28 33.87 -27.03 -3.71
C THR A 28 34.57 -25.79 -4.28
N LEU A 29 34.51 -24.68 -3.57
CA LEU A 29 35.34 -23.51 -3.84
C LEU A 29 36.72 -23.79 -3.24
N SER A 30 37.66 -24.19 -4.10
CA SER A 30 39.08 -24.13 -3.81
C SER A 30 39.48 -22.69 -3.45
N PRO A 31 40.24 -22.46 -2.37
CA PRO A 31 40.80 -21.14 -2.10
C PRO A 31 41.85 -20.84 -3.17
N ILE A 32 41.51 -19.93 -4.08
CA ILE A 32 42.49 -19.32 -4.99
C ILE A 32 43.40 -18.47 -4.09
N PHE A 33 44.58 -19.02 -3.83
CA PHE A 33 45.69 -18.39 -3.16
C PHE A 33 46.17 -17.22 -4.03
N LEU A 34 45.54 -16.05 -3.89
CA LEU A 34 46.08 -14.81 -4.45
C LEU A 34 47.32 -14.44 -3.63
N SER A 35 48.49 -14.80 -4.15
CA SER A 35 49.76 -14.20 -3.78
C SER A 35 49.66 -12.68 -3.96
N ARG A 36 49.38 -11.98 -2.85
CA ARG A 36 49.35 -10.52 -2.81
C ARG A 36 50.79 -10.03 -2.98
N SER A 37 51.14 -9.82 -4.25
CA SER A 37 52.38 -9.21 -4.71
C SER A 37 52.64 -7.91 -3.93
N SER A 38 53.84 -7.84 -3.37
CA SER A 38 54.39 -6.79 -2.54
C SER A 38 54.69 -5.51 -3.33
N ASN A 39 53.68 -4.90 -3.94
CA ASN A 39 53.83 -3.65 -4.70
C ASN A 39 53.42 -2.40 -3.91
N ASN A 40 53.54 -2.40 -2.58
CA ASN A 40 53.20 -1.23 -1.75
C ASN A 40 54.38 -0.29 -1.46
N ALA A 41 55.55 -0.49 -2.08
CA ALA A 41 56.76 0.27 -1.74
C ALA A 41 57.06 1.47 -2.66
N VAL A 42 56.26 1.76 -3.70
CA VAL A 42 56.63 2.78 -4.71
C VAL A 42 55.67 3.97 -4.81
N GLU A 43 54.51 3.98 -4.16
CA GLU A 43 53.57 5.11 -4.29
C GLU A 43 53.81 6.30 -3.34
N ASN A 44 54.86 6.28 -2.50
CA ASN A 44 55.13 7.32 -1.51
C ASN A 44 56.28 8.28 -1.85
N VAL A 45 56.70 8.35 -3.11
CA VAL A 45 57.72 9.31 -3.57
C VAL A 45 57.03 10.30 -4.50
N MET A 46 56.98 11.59 -4.12
CA MET A 46 56.40 12.74 -4.86
C MET A 46 55.01 13.24 -4.44
N ALA A 47 54.60 13.08 -3.18
CA ALA A 47 53.69 14.06 -2.58
C ALA A 47 54.49 15.29 -2.11
N GLN A 48 55.23 15.93 -3.03
CA GLN A 48 55.68 17.29 -2.76
C GLN A 48 54.41 18.14 -2.67
N GLU A 49 54.18 18.75 -1.51
CA GLU A 49 53.15 19.77 -1.31
C GLU A 49 53.44 20.98 -2.23
N THR A 50 53.18 20.85 -3.53
CA THR A 50 53.17 21.99 -4.42
C THR A 50 52.00 22.84 -3.98
N LYS A 51 52.28 23.90 -3.22
CA LYS A 51 51.29 24.93 -2.88
C LYS A 51 50.51 25.25 -4.16
N PRO A 52 49.16 25.24 -4.13
CA PRO A 52 48.37 25.53 -5.31
C PRO A 52 48.85 26.88 -5.88
N PRO A 53 48.89 27.03 -7.22
CA PRO A 53 49.33 28.28 -7.83
C PRO A 53 48.54 29.43 -7.24
N SER A 54 49.26 30.48 -6.82
CA SER A 54 48.67 31.65 -6.17
C SER A 54 47.60 32.26 -7.08
N VAL A 55 46.40 32.45 -6.55
CA VAL A 55 45.28 33.05 -7.29
C VAL A 55 45.57 34.55 -7.46
N SER A 56 45.45 35.08 -8.67
CA SER A 56 45.60 36.51 -8.94
C SER A 56 44.59 37.34 -8.13
N PRO A 57 44.93 38.55 -7.67
CA PRO A 57 44.07 39.37 -6.81
C PRO A 57 42.71 39.72 -7.45
N GLU A 58 42.67 39.90 -8.78
CA GLU A 58 41.43 40.16 -9.51
C GLU A 58 40.45 38.98 -9.44
N VAL A 59 40.97 37.77 -9.71
CA VAL A 59 40.18 36.53 -9.61
C VAL A 59 39.69 36.31 -8.18
N ALA A 60 40.49 36.65 -7.17
CA ALA A 60 40.09 36.56 -5.77
C ALA A 60 38.87 37.47 -5.46
N GLN A 61 38.89 38.73 -5.91
CA GLN A 61 37.77 39.66 -5.73
C GLN A 61 36.50 39.18 -6.45
N ILE A 62 36.63 38.67 -7.68
CA ILE A 62 35.50 38.12 -8.45
C ILE A 62 34.87 36.93 -7.69
N LEU A 63 35.69 36.08 -7.09
CA LEU A 63 35.23 34.93 -6.32
C LEU A 63 34.51 35.37 -5.03
N GLU A 64 34.96 36.42 -4.36
CA GLU A 64 34.27 36.98 -3.19
C GLU A 64 32.90 37.57 -3.55
N ASP A 65 32.85 38.36 -4.62
CA ASP A 65 31.61 38.98 -5.10
C ASP A 65 30.60 37.99 -5.69
N SER A 66 31.08 36.79 -6.04
CA SER A 66 30.24 35.68 -6.50
C SER A 66 29.51 34.92 -5.39
N ARG A 67 29.94 35.06 -4.14
CA ARG A 67 29.35 34.36 -3.00
C ARG A 67 28.16 35.16 -2.48
N PRO A 68 27.02 34.52 -2.17
CA PRO A 68 25.94 35.19 -1.46
C PRO A 68 26.42 35.61 -0.06
N LYS A 69 25.97 36.77 0.40
CA LYS A 69 26.35 37.32 1.73
C LYS A 69 25.14 37.26 2.65
N PHE A 70 25.37 36.83 3.88
CA PHE A 70 24.36 36.86 4.92
C PHE A 70 24.44 38.20 5.65
N ILE A 71 23.43 39.05 5.50
CA ILE A 71 23.38 40.41 6.07
C ILE A 71 21.99 40.59 6.70
N ASN A 72 21.93 41.03 7.95
CA ASN A 72 20.69 41.35 8.66
C ASN A 72 19.64 40.21 8.59
N ASN A 73 20.06 38.99 8.88
CA ASN A 73 19.24 37.77 8.81
C ASN A 73 18.71 37.37 7.41
N ASN A 74 19.14 38.05 6.35
CA ASN A 74 18.73 37.75 4.98
C ASN A 74 19.94 37.36 4.13
N TRP A 75 19.72 36.41 3.22
CA TRP A 75 20.70 36.06 2.20
C TRP A 75 20.58 37.01 1.03
N HIS A 76 21.58 37.88 0.86
CA HIS A 76 21.67 38.75 -0.31
C HIS A 76 22.25 37.97 -1.49
N LYS A 77 21.68 38.24 -2.67
CA LYS A 77 22.17 37.71 -3.95
C LYS A 77 23.61 38.17 -4.19
N PRO A 78 24.45 37.36 -4.86
CA PRO A 78 25.80 37.78 -5.22
C PRO A 78 25.75 38.98 -6.17
N LYS A 79 26.80 39.81 -6.14
CA LYS A 79 26.89 40.97 -7.04
C LYS A 79 27.03 40.53 -8.50
N ILE A 80 27.70 39.39 -8.71
CA ILE A 80 27.94 38.81 -10.04
C ILE A 80 27.00 37.61 -10.22
N SER A 81 26.23 37.61 -11.30
CA SER A 81 25.36 36.48 -11.66
C SER A 81 26.19 35.24 -12.05
N ALA A 82 25.63 34.05 -11.86
CA ALA A 82 26.33 32.80 -12.19
C ALA A 82 26.75 32.73 -13.68
N ARG A 83 25.93 33.28 -14.58
CA ARG A 83 26.24 33.37 -16.01
C ARG A 83 27.44 34.29 -16.27
N ARG A 84 27.43 35.51 -15.72
CA ARG A 84 28.53 36.46 -15.87
C ARG A 84 29.83 35.91 -15.27
N LEU A 85 29.75 35.18 -14.16
CA LEU A 85 30.90 34.49 -13.58
C LEU A 85 31.47 33.42 -14.52
N ALA A 86 30.62 32.65 -15.21
CA ALA A 86 31.07 31.65 -16.17
C ALA A 86 31.76 32.30 -17.40
N GLU A 87 31.25 33.44 -17.85
CA GLU A 87 31.87 34.24 -18.92
C GLU A 87 33.23 34.79 -18.48
N LEU A 88 33.32 35.41 -17.29
CA LEU A 88 34.58 35.88 -16.71
C LEU A 88 35.58 34.73 -16.54
N ARG A 89 35.14 33.59 -16.01
CA ARG A 89 35.99 32.41 -15.86
C ARG A 89 36.60 31.98 -17.19
N LYS A 90 35.83 31.93 -18.28
CA LYS A 90 36.34 31.60 -19.62
C LYS A 90 37.37 32.63 -20.09
N ALA A 91 37.08 33.92 -19.93
CA ALA A 91 37.98 35.01 -20.33
C ALA A 91 39.32 34.97 -19.58
N TYR A 92 39.30 34.84 -18.25
CA TYR A 92 40.51 34.79 -17.43
C TYR A 92 41.32 33.52 -17.65
N ILE A 93 40.67 32.38 -17.89
CA ILE A 93 41.37 31.14 -18.30
C ILE A 93 42.04 31.32 -19.65
N ALA A 94 41.40 31.98 -20.62
CA ALA A 94 41.99 32.25 -21.93
C ALA A 94 43.20 33.20 -21.85
N GLN A 95 43.21 34.10 -20.88
CA GLN A 95 44.34 34.99 -20.56
C GLN A 95 45.47 34.28 -19.79
N GLY A 96 45.29 33.02 -19.38
CA GLY A 96 46.29 32.24 -18.65
C GLY A 96 46.23 32.38 -17.13
N PHE A 97 45.22 33.05 -16.57
CA PHE A 97 45.06 33.14 -15.11
C PHE A 97 44.54 31.83 -14.52
N TYR A 98 45.05 31.49 -13.33
CA TYR A 98 44.61 30.33 -12.59
C TYR A 98 43.23 30.55 -11.95
N TRP A 99 42.27 29.66 -12.26
CA TRP A 99 40.93 29.66 -11.67
C TRP A 99 40.71 28.42 -10.79
N PRO A 100 40.39 28.58 -9.49
CA PRO A 100 40.26 27.44 -8.58
C PRO A 100 39.09 26.53 -8.98
N LYS A 101 39.34 25.23 -9.07
CA LYS A 101 38.31 24.21 -9.33
C LYS A 101 37.57 23.93 -8.02
N LYS A 102 36.23 24.01 -8.04
CA LYS A 102 35.41 23.53 -6.91
C LYS A 102 35.51 22.01 -6.86
N PRO A 103 35.66 21.40 -5.67
CA PRO A 103 35.59 19.95 -5.56
C PRO A 103 34.23 19.47 -6.08
N MET A 104 34.23 18.36 -6.81
CA MET A 104 33.00 17.73 -7.26
C MET A 104 32.27 17.20 -6.03
N ILE A 105 31.03 17.66 -5.82
CA ILE A 105 30.18 17.12 -4.75
C ILE A 105 29.76 15.72 -5.19
N ASP A 106 30.03 14.72 -4.36
CA ASP A 106 29.49 13.38 -4.57
C ASP A 106 27.96 13.47 -4.64
N ARG A 107 27.37 13.00 -5.73
CA ARG A 107 25.93 13.15 -6.00
C ARG A 107 25.07 12.21 -5.15
N GLY A 108 25.71 11.46 -4.25
CA GLY A 108 25.11 10.32 -3.58
C GLY A 108 24.99 9.18 -4.59
N LEU A 109 25.54 8.03 -4.23
CA LEU A 109 25.40 6.78 -4.98
C LEU A 109 23.92 6.50 -5.36
N ASP A 110 23.72 5.65 -6.36
CA ASP A 110 22.41 5.32 -6.94
C ASP A 110 21.32 5.14 -5.88
N LYS A 111 20.34 6.06 -5.88
CA LYS A 111 19.22 6.00 -4.95
C LYS A 111 18.46 4.71 -5.19
N THR A 112 18.13 3.99 -4.12
CA THR A 112 17.23 2.84 -4.22
C THR A 112 15.90 3.26 -4.83
N PRO A 113 15.36 2.49 -5.80
CA PRO A 113 14.10 2.84 -6.42
C PRO A 113 12.96 2.72 -5.38
N LYS A 114 11.96 3.59 -5.51
CA LYS A 114 10.82 3.69 -4.57
C LYS A 114 9.94 2.43 -4.47
N GLY A 115 9.98 1.57 -5.49
CA GLY A 115 9.06 0.42 -5.63
C GLY A 115 7.63 0.83 -5.98
N HIS A 116 6.84 -0.13 -6.50
CA HIS A 116 5.43 0.11 -6.80
C HIS A 116 4.57 0.08 -5.52
N LYS A 117 3.39 0.71 -5.56
CA LYS A 117 2.46 0.75 -4.41
C LYS A 117 2.05 -0.66 -3.96
N TYR A 118 1.72 -1.54 -4.89
CA TYR A 118 1.26 -2.90 -4.57
C TYR A 118 2.37 -3.77 -3.93
N GLU A 119 3.65 -3.47 -4.20
CA GLU A 119 4.79 -4.19 -3.60
C GLU A 119 4.95 -3.79 -2.15
N ARG A 120 4.89 -2.48 -1.89
CA ARG A 120 4.94 -1.92 -0.52
C ARG A 120 3.77 -2.40 0.33
N GLU A 121 2.58 -2.53 -0.25
CA GLU A 121 1.36 -2.93 0.47
C GLU A 121 1.09 -4.44 0.50
N LYS A 122 1.97 -5.25 -0.11
CA LYS A 122 1.76 -6.70 -0.25
C LYS A 122 1.67 -7.37 1.11
N GLU A 123 2.56 -7.02 2.03
CA GLU A 123 2.65 -7.62 3.36
C GLU A 123 1.43 -7.31 4.21
N GLU A 124 0.99 -6.04 4.23
CA GLU A 124 -0.24 -5.62 4.91
C GLU A 124 -1.48 -6.34 4.37
N ARG A 125 -1.55 -6.56 3.05
CA ARG A 125 -2.65 -7.28 2.42
C ARG A 125 -2.68 -8.75 2.88
N LEU A 126 -1.52 -9.40 2.96
CA LEU A 126 -1.41 -10.79 3.41
C LEU A 126 -1.81 -10.93 4.87
N ALA A 127 -1.36 -10.02 5.74
CA ALA A 127 -1.75 -10.01 7.16
C ALA A 127 -3.28 -9.90 7.34
N LYS A 128 -3.93 -9.00 6.60
CA LYS A 128 -5.40 -8.85 6.64
C LYS A 128 -6.13 -10.11 6.15
N ILE A 129 -5.58 -10.79 5.14
CA ILE A 129 -6.16 -12.06 4.67
C ILE A 129 -6.07 -13.11 5.78
N GLU A 130 -4.93 -13.22 6.46
CA GLU A 130 -4.74 -14.15 7.57
C GLU A 130 -5.69 -13.88 8.74
N GLU A 131 -5.82 -12.62 9.16
CA GLU A 131 -6.79 -12.20 10.19
C GLU A 131 -8.23 -12.57 9.80
N ASN A 132 -8.62 -12.33 8.55
CA ASN A 132 -9.95 -12.67 8.06
C ASN A 132 -10.19 -14.18 8.04
N MET A 133 -9.19 -14.97 7.67
CA MET A 133 -9.28 -16.43 7.69
C MET A 133 -9.42 -16.97 9.12
N ASN A 134 -8.72 -16.37 10.08
CA ASN A 134 -8.85 -16.72 11.50
C ASN A 134 -10.23 -16.35 12.07
N ASN A 135 -10.84 -15.27 11.59
CA ASN A 135 -12.18 -14.82 12.02
C ASN A 135 -13.34 -15.57 11.33
N MET A 136 -13.09 -16.25 10.22
CA MET A 136 -14.08 -16.99 9.45
C MET A 136 -14.95 -17.96 10.27
N PRO A 137 -14.43 -18.84 11.16
CA PRO A 137 -15.26 -19.76 11.94
C PRO A 137 -16.28 -19.02 12.81
N ARG A 138 -15.87 -17.94 13.48
CA ARG A 138 -16.76 -17.10 14.29
C ARG A 138 -17.88 -16.51 13.44
N ILE A 139 -17.55 -15.93 12.28
CA ILE A 139 -18.52 -15.33 11.36
C ILE A 139 -19.54 -16.38 10.88
N ILE A 140 -19.08 -17.60 10.58
CA ILE A 140 -19.94 -18.72 10.17
C ILE A 140 -20.92 -19.10 11.30
N GLU A 141 -20.45 -19.19 12.54
CA GLU A 141 -21.30 -19.52 13.69
C GLU A 141 -22.37 -18.44 13.95
N GLU A 142 -21.96 -17.17 13.94
CA GLU A 142 -22.88 -16.03 14.11
C GLU A 142 -23.95 -16.05 13.01
N TYR A 143 -23.56 -16.28 11.75
CA TYR A 143 -24.49 -16.39 10.63
C TYR A 143 -25.47 -17.56 10.81
N ARG A 144 -24.97 -18.74 11.21
CA ARG A 144 -25.82 -19.93 11.43
C ARG A 144 -26.84 -19.68 12.54
N LYS A 145 -26.42 -19.10 13.67
CA LYS A 145 -27.31 -18.75 14.80
C LYS A 145 -28.41 -17.79 14.35
N LYS A 146 -28.04 -16.71 13.66
CA LYS A 146 -28.98 -15.73 13.11
C LYS A 146 -30.02 -16.39 12.18
N MET A 147 -29.60 -17.32 11.33
CA MET A 147 -30.51 -18.02 10.43
C MET A 147 -31.45 -18.99 11.17
N ILE A 148 -31.00 -19.62 12.24
CA ILE A 148 -31.84 -20.47 13.10
C ILE A 148 -32.90 -19.62 13.81
N GLU A 149 -32.51 -18.48 14.38
CA GLU A 149 -33.40 -17.54 15.05
C GLU A 149 -34.47 -16.97 14.10
N LEU A 150 -34.08 -16.62 12.87
CA LEU A 150 -35.03 -16.17 11.85
C LEU A 150 -36.04 -17.27 11.49
N ARG A 151 -35.59 -18.54 11.45
CA ARG A 151 -36.47 -19.69 11.19
C ARG A 151 -37.39 -19.99 12.38
N SER A 152 -36.91 -19.90 13.62
CA SER A 152 -37.75 -20.12 14.81
C SER A 152 -38.82 -19.05 14.91
N LYS A 153 -38.44 -17.77 14.78
CA LYS A 153 -39.37 -16.64 14.78
C LYS A 153 -40.48 -16.82 13.73
N ARG A 154 -40.13 -17.21 12.51
CA ARG A 154 -41.11 -17.49 11.44
C ARG A 154 -42.05 -18.66 11.79
N LYS A 155 -41.55 -19.71 12.46
CA LYS A 155 -42.37 -20.83 12.93
C LYS A 155 -43.34 -20.37 14.03
N ASP A 156 -42.89 -19.54 14.96
CA ASP A 156 -43.69 -19.05 16.06
C ASP A 156 -44.77 -18.07 15.59
N GLU A 157 -44.43 -17.17 14.66
CA GLU A 157 -45.40 -16.31 13.97
C GLU A 157 -46.46 -17.15 13.24
N ARG A 158 -46.05 -18.22 12.55
CA ARG A 158 -46.97 -19.14 11.87
C ARG A 158 -47.88 -19.88 12.86
N LYS A 159 -47.34 -20.33 14.00
CA LYS A 159 -48.15 -20.96 15.06
C LYS A 159 -49.14 -19.96 15.65
N ALA A 160 -48.70 -18.74 15.94
CA ALA A 160 -49.54 -17.67 16.46
C ALA A 160 -50.64 -17.27 15.47
N SER A 161 -50.34 -17.18 14.17
CA SER A 161 -51.36 -16.93 13.14
C SER A 161 -52.35 -18.08 13.03
N ASN A 162 -51.88 -19.33 13.13
CA ASN A 162 -52.74 -20.51 13.11
C ASN A 162 -53.68 -20.55 14.32
N LEU A 163 -53.17 -20.27 15.52
CA LEU A 163 -53.98 -20.21 16.75
C LEU A 163 -55.06 -19.13 16.64
N LYS A 164 -54.70 -17.91 16.20
CA LYS A 164 -55.65 -16.82 15.94
C LYS A 164 -56.73 -17.22 14.92
N ALA A 165 -56.34 -17.93 13.86
CA ALA A 165 -57.29 -18.41 12.87
C ALA A 165 -58.26 -19.45 13.42
N VAL A 166 -57.79 -20.35 14.31
CA VAL A 166 -58.65 -21.33 15.01
C VAL A 166 -59.60 -20.62 15.98
N GLU A 167 -59.12 -19.65 16.74
CA GLU A 167 -59.95 -18.84 17.64
C GLU A 167 -61.05 -18.08 16.89
N ALA A 168 -60.71 -17.43 15.76
CA ALA A 168 -61.69 -16.74 14.93
C ALA A 168 -62.79 -17.70 14.42
N LYS A 169 -62.40 -18.91 13.96
CA LYS A 169 -63.34 -19.95 13.57
C LYS A 169 -64.26 -20.37 14.72
N ARG A 170 -63.73 -20.54 15.93
CA ARG A 170 -64.54 -20.86 17.13
C ARG A 170 -65.58 -19.78 17.44
N MET A 171 -65.24 -18.51 17.19
CA MET A 171 -66.15 -17.37 17.34
C MET A 171 -67.10 -17.17 16.15
N GLY A 172 -67.13 -18.09 15.16
CA GLY A 172 -67.98 -18.00 13.97
C GLY A 172 -67.53 -16.96 12.95
N ILE A 173 -66.33 -16.37 13.09
CA ILE A 173 -65.81 -15.33 12.21
C ILE A 173 -64.88 -15.96 11.18
N HIS A 174 -65.08 -15.63 9.90
CA HIS A 174 -64.23 -16.15 8.83
C HIS A 174 -62.80 -15.57 8.93
N PRO A 175 -61.73 -16.41 8.92
CA PRO A 175 -60.35 -15.95 9.18
C PRO A 175 -59.77 -14.93 8.18
N LYS A 176 -60.40 -14.77 7.01
CA LYS A 176 -59.98 -13.79 5.99
C LYS A 176 -60.85 -12.52 5.96
N ASP A 177 -61.89 -12.43 6.81
CA ASP A 177 -62.74 -11.25 6.84
C ASP A 177 -62.12 -10.15 7.74
N PRO A 178 -61.67 -9.01 7.18
CA PRO A 178 -61.03 -7.96 7.95
C PRO A 178 -61.98 -7.26 8.93
N ARG A 179 -63.29 -7.21 8.64
CA ARG A 179 -64.28 -6.52 9.49
C ARG A 179 -64.54 -7.30 10.77
N GLY A 180 -64.74 -8.61 10.65
CA GLY A 180 -64.91 -9.50 11.80
C GLY A 180 -63.66 -9.56 12.70
N LEU A 181 -62.46 -9.59 12.12
CA LEU A 181 -61.20 -9.58 12.88
C LEU A 181 -60.96 -8.25 13.63
N ALA A 182 -61.32 -7.12 13.02
CA ALA A 182 -61.18 -5.80 13.66
C ALA A 182 -62.10 -5.65 14.89
N ALA A 183 -63.32 -6.20 14.84
CA ALA A 183 -64.27 -6.19 15.95
C ALA A 183 -63.71 -6.92 17.21
N ILE A 184 -63.07 -8.09 17.02
CA ILE A 184 -62.40 -8.83 18.11
C ILE A 184 -61.24 -7.99 18.71
N GLY A 185 -60.43 -7.38 17.84
CA GLY A 185 -59.27 -6.58 18.25
C GLY A 185 -59.64 -5.31 19.03
N GLN A 186 -60.75 -4.66 18.68
CA GLN A 186 -61.25 -3.46 19.37
C GLN A 186 -61.89 -3.78 20.73
N GLY A 187 -62.67 -4.87 20.82
CA GLY A 187 -63.29 -5.32 22.08
C GLY A 187 -62.27 -5.57 23.20
N ASN A 188 -61.15 -6.20 22.88
CA ASN A 188 -60.07 -6.48 23.84
C ASN A 188 -59.32 -5.22 24.31
N LYS A 189 -59.15 -4.22 23.44
CA LYS A 189 -58.51 -2.93 23.80
C LYS A 189 -59.37 -2.12 24.77
N ASN A 190 -60.69 -2.12 24.57
CA ASN A 190 -61.62 -1.39 25.44
C ASN A 190 -61.70 -2.03 26.84
N LYS A 191 -61.74 -3.37 26.92
CA LYS A 191 -61.67 -4.12 28.19
C LYS A 191 -60.40 -3.80 29.00
N LYS A 192 -59.24 -3.75 28.33
CA LYS A 192 -57.95 -3.47 28.97
C LYS A 192 -57.81 -2.01 29.45
N LYS A 193 -58.42 -1.05 28.75
CA LYS A 193 -58.48 0.35 29.18
C LYS A 193 -59.38 0.55 30.39
N PHE A 194 -60.48 -0.19 30.48
CA PHE A 194 -61.40 -0.13 31.62
C PHE A 194 -60.75 -0.67 32.91
N GLN A 195 -60.05 -1.81 32.83
CA GLN A 195 -59.33 -2.41 33.97
C GLN A 195 -58.13 -1.58 34.47
N LYS A 196 -57.62 -0.63 33.68
CA LYS A 196 -56.51 0.27 34.07
C LYS A 196 -56.98 1.57 34.74
N LYS A 197 -58.29 1.85 34.69
CA LYS A 197 -58.92 3.05 35.25
C LYS A 197 -59.59 2.80 36.62
N VAL A 198 -59.63 1.54 37.04
CA VAL A 198 -59.99 1.10 38.40
C VAL A 198 -58.68 0.88 39.15
#